data_AF-A0A6N8IIM3-F1
#
_entry.id   AF-A0A6N8IIM3-F1
#
_cell.length_a   1.000
_cell.length_b   1.000
_cell.length_c   1.000
_cell.angle_alpha   90.00
_cell.angle_beta   90.00
_cell.angle_gamma   90.00
#
_symmetry.space_group_name_H-M   'P 1'
#
loop_
_entity.id
_entity.type
_entity.pdbx_description
1 polymer ?
#
loop_
_entity_poly.entity_id
_entity_poly.type
_entity_poly.pdbx_seq_one_letter_code
_entity_poly.pdbx_strand_id
1 'polypeptide(L)'
;MGNQEPASTRRVAGLAARIAVALVFALNVQCAVSFVLWPGAYAGGFELEGVPGAAAVRGLGVAFLMWNATYPAVIANPRRFRALYAVVLVQQAVGLAGESWILLSLPAGHAALAASIVRFIAFDAAGLVLMAAAFAWLALADRHARPR
;
A
#
# COMPACT_ATOMS: atom_id res chain seq x y z
N MET A 1 -11.67 12.78 38.36
CA MET A 1 -10.57 12.62 37.40
C MET A 1 -10.87 11.41 36.50
N GLY A 2 -11.81 11.57 35.56
CA GLY A 2 -12.32 10.44 34.75
C GLY A 2 -13.40 10.93 33.79
N ASN A 3 -13.01 11.21 32.53
CA ASN A 3 -13.86 11.34 31.34
C ASN A 3 -13.09 11.71 30.05
N GLN A 4 -11.75 11.76 30.08
CA GLN A 4 -10.91 12.15 28.93
C GLN A 4 -10.42 10.97 28.07
N GLU A 5 -10.48 9.74 28.57
CA GLU A 5 -9.97 8.53 27.88
C GLU A 5 -10.58 8.26 26.50
N PRO A 6 -11.91 8.37 26.28
CA PRO A 6 -12.51 8.00 24.98
C PRO A 6 -12.14 8.99 23.87
N ALA A 7 -12.04 10.28 24.21
CA ALA A 7 -11.69 11.34 23.28
C ALA A 7 -10.22 11.29 22.87
N SER A 8 -9.32 10.97 23.81
CA SER A 8 -7.89 10.78 23.54
C SER A 8 -7.65 9.57 22.63
N THR A 9 -8.25 8.42 22.95
CA THR A 9 -8.11 7.18 22.15
C THR A 9 -8.60 7.36 20.72
N ARG A 10 -9.70 8.09 20.49
CA ARG A 10 -10.14 8.44 19.12
C ARG A 10 -9.11 9.28 18.37
N ARG A 11 -8.53 10.30 19.01
CA ARG A 11 -7.51 11.15 18.37
C ARG A 11 -6.29 10.32 18.00
N VAL A 12 -5.79 9.50 18.92
CA VAL A 12 -4.65 8.60 18.70
C VAL A 12 -4.92 7.61 17.56
N ALA A 13 -6.07 6.92 17.57
CA ALA A 13 -6.42 6.00 16.49
C ALA A 13 -6.54 6.70 15.13
N GLY A 14 -7.05 7.94 15.12
CA GLY A 14 -7.08 8.79 13.93
C GLY A 14 -5.68 9.11 13.40
N LEU A 15 -4.75 9.47 14.28
CA LEU A 15 -3.37 9.76 13.92
C LEU A 15 -2.64 8.51 13.44
N ALA A 16 -2.78 7.39 14.15
CA ALA A 16 -2.19 6.09 13.78
C ALA A 16 -2.65 5.66 12.38
N ALA A 17 -3.94 5.78 12.07
CA ALA A 17 -4.50 5.53 10.75
C ALA A 17 -3.86 6.40 9.65
N ARG A 18 -3.62 7.68 9.92
CA ARG A 18 -2.99 8.59 8.95
C ARG A 18 -1.52 8.25 8.73
N ILE A 19 -0.78 7.98 9.80
CA ILE A 19 0.64 7.62 9.73
C ILE A 19 0.82 6.30 8.98
N ALA A 20 0.02 5.28 9.32
CA ALA A 20 0.06 3.97 8.66
C ALA A 20 -0.12 4.09 7.13
N VAL A 21 -1.18 4.78 6.70
CA VAL A 21 -1.47 4.97 5.27
C VAL A 21 -0.43 5.87 4.60
N ALA A 22 0.04 6.91 5.28
CA ALA A 22 1.06 7.82 4.74
C ALA A 22 2.42 7.12 4.55
N LEU A 23 2.80 6.21 5.44
CA LEU A 23 4.03 5.44 5.30
C LEU A 23 3.97 4.53 4.06
N VAL A 24 2.88 3.77 3.91
CA VAL A 24 2.70 2.90 2.74
C VAL A 24 2.63 3.73 1.44
N PHE A 25 1.90 4.84 1.46
CA PHE A 25 1.85 5.79 0.34
C PHE A 25 3.24 6.29 -0.06
N ALA A 26 4.05 6.74 0.91
CA ALA A 26 5.37 7.29 0.63
C ALA A 26 6.31 6.24 0.01
N LEU A 27 6.29 5.01 0.52
CA LEU A 27 7.09 3.90 -0.03
C LEU A 27 6.65 3.54 -1.45
N ASN A 28 5.34 3.44 -1.69
CA ASN A 28 4.81 3.15 -3.02
C ASN A 28 5.12 4.26 -4.02
N VAL A 29 4.96 5.53 -3.63
CA VAL A 29 5.29 6.67 -4.50
C VAL A 29 6.79 6.74 -4.76
N GLN A 30 7.64 6.46 -3.77
CA GLN A 30 9.08 6.37 -3.97
C GLN A 30 9.44 5.28 -5.00
N CYS A 31 8.83 4.10 -4.89
CA CYS A 31 9.00 3.02 -5.86
C CYS A 31 8.55 3.44 -7.26
N ALA A 32 7.37 4.05 -7.37
CA ALA A 32 6.81 4.55 -8.60
C ALA A 32 7.72 5.57 -9.31
N VAL A 33 8.15 6.59 -8.56
CA VAL A 33 9.08 7.63 -9.04
C VAL A 33 10.40 7.00 -9.48
N SER A 34 10.89 6.01 -8.72
CA SER A 34 12.12 5.31 -9.05
C SER A 34 12.02 4.56 -10.39
N PHE A 35 10.90 3.90 -10.65
CA PHE A 35 10.64 3.22 -11.93
C PHE A 35 10.48 4.19 -13.10
N VAL A 36 9.88 5.36 -12.88
CA VAL A 36 9.72 6.37 -13.94
C VAL A 36 11.06 7.03 -14.30
N LEU A 37 11.83 7.45 -13.29
CA LEU A 37 13.04 8.24 -13.49
C LEU A 37 14.27 7.39 -13.83
N TRP A 38 14.39 6.18 -13.28
CA TRP A 38 15.55 5.30 -13.49
C TRP A 38 15.15 3.88 -13.91
N PRO A 39 14.34 3.69 -14.96
CA PRO A 39 13.80 2.38 -15.32
C PRO A 39 14.89 1.34 -15.63
N GLY A 40 16.02 1.77 -16.20
CA GLY A 40 17.14 0.87 -16.52
C GLY A 40 17.77 0.21 -15.29
N ALA A 41 17.71 0.85 -14.12
CA ALA A 41 18.20 0.26 -12.86
C ALA A 41 17.29 -0.88 -12.35
N TYR A 42 16.05 -0.95 -12.83
CA TYR A 42 15.06 -1.91 -12.36
C TYR A 42 14.64 -2.94 -13.42
N ALA A 43 14.86 -2.65 -14.72
CA ALA A 43 14.47 -3.52 -15.82
C ALA A 43 15.01 -4.95 -15.72
N GLY A 44 16.28 -5.11 -15.29
CA GLY A 44 16.87 -6.45 -15.07
C GLY A 44 16.13 -7.27 -14.00
N GLY A 45 15.51 -6.61 -13.02
CA GLY A 45 14.68 -7.27 -12.01
C GLY A 45 13.35 -7.82 -12.57
N PHE A 46 12.96 -7.39 -13.77
CA PHE A 46 11.82 -7.91 -14.52
C PHE A 46 12.25 -8.79 -15.70
N GLU A 47 13.56 -9.08 -15.82
CA GLU A 47 14.16 -9.76 -16.98
C GLU A 47 13.85 -9.06 -18.31
N LEU A 48 13.76 -7.73 -18.25
CA LEU A 48 13.54 -6.86 -19.39
C LEU A 48 14.81 -6.09 -19.75
N GLU A 49 14.97 -5.77 -21.03
CA GLU A 49 16.13 -5.04 -21.53
C GLU A 49 15.78 -4.03 -22.63
N GLY A 50 16.76 -3.17 -22.92
CA GLY A 50 16.67 -2.17 -23.98
C GLY A 50 15.54 -1.15 -23.80
N VAL A 51 15.17 -0.52 -24.92
CA VAL A 51 14.12 0.51 -24.96
C VAL A 51 12.74 -0.04 -24.56
N PRO A 52 12.29 -1.22 -25.04
CA PRO A 52 11.00 -1.77 -24.63
C PRO A 52 10.92 -2.06 -23.13
N GLY A 53 12.00 -2.62 -22.55
CA GLY A 53 12.05 -2.89 -21.12
C GLY A 53 11.99 -1.63 -20.28
N ALA A 54 12.72 -0.58 -20.67
CA ALA A 54 12.66 0.70 -19.99
C ALA A 54 11.26 1.34 -20.06
N ALA A 55 10.58 1.23 -21.21
CA ALA A 55 9.22 1.72 -21.37
C ALA A 55 8.21 0.96 -20.49
N ALA A 56 8.32 -0.38 -20.42
CA ALA A 56 7.47 -1.21 -19.57
C ALA A 56 7.63 -0.87 -18.07
N VAL A 57 8.87 -0.71 -17.59
CA VAL A 57 9.12 -0.32 -16.20
C VAL A 57 8.56 1.07 -15.88
N ARG A 58 8.70 2.04 -16.81
CA ARG A 58 8.06 3.36 -16.64
C ARG A 58 6.54 3.24 -16.56
N GLY A 59 5.94 2.40 -17.40
CA GLY A 59 4.51 2.11 -17.38
C GLY A 59 4.07 1.56 -16.02
N LEU A 60 4.84 0.65 -15.43
CA LEU A 60 4.58 0.13 -14.08
C LEU A 60 4.66 1.24 -13.02
N GLY A 61 5.65 2.14 -13.14
CA GLY A 61 5.74 3.31 -12.27
C GLY A 61 4.51 4.23 -12.36
N VAL A 62 4.00 4.50 -13.57
CA VAL A 62 2.75 5.26 -13.74
C VAL A 62 1.55 4.52 -13.15
N ALA A 63 1.46 3.20 -13.36
CA ALA A 63 0.39 2.39 -12.78
C ALA A 63 0.41 2.43 -11.23
N PHE A 64 1.60 2.40 -10.62
CA PHE A 64 1.75 2.58 -9.17
C PHE A 64 1.26 3.96 -8.70
N LEU A 65 1.54 5.04 -9.44
CA LEU A 65 1.00 6.37 -9.11
C LEU A 65 -0.53 6.40 -9.19
N MET A 66 -1.11 5.82 -10.23
CA MET A 66 -2.56 5.71 -10.39
C MET A 66 -3.19 4.94 -9.22
N TRP A 67 -2.56 3.84 -8.81
CA TRP A 67 -3.00 3.02 -7.68
C TRP A 67 -3.06 3.80 -6.37
N ASN A 68 -2.12 4.72 -6.18
CA ASN A 68 -1.99 5.53 -4.96
C ASN A 68 -2.88 6.78 -4.95
N ALA A 69 -3.66 7.07 -5.99
CA ALA A 69 -4.51 8.26 -6.07
C ALA A 69 -5.60 8.32 -4.98
N THR A 70 -5.98 7.18 -4.40
CA THR A 70 -6.97 7.07 -3.32
C THR A 70 -6.40 7.42 -1.93
N TYR A 71 -5.09 7.29 -1.74
CA TYR A 71 -4.42 7.43 -0.44
C TYR A 71 -4.48 8.85 0.14
N PRO A 72 -4.26 9.95 -0.63
CA PRO A 72 -4.24 11.31 -0.06
C PRO A 72 -5.52 11.68 0.70
N ALA A 73 -6.69 11.31 0.20
CA ALA A 73 -7.96 11.57 0.88
C ALA A 73 -8.06 10.81 2.22
N VAL A 74 -7.64 9.54 2.23
CA VAL A 74 -7.60 8.72 3.45
C VAL A 74 -6.61 9.27 4.48
N ILE A 75 -5.43 9.73 4.04
CA ILE A 75 -4.43 10.39 4.90
C ILE A 75 -4.95 11.71 5.45
N ALA A 76 -5.69 12.49 4.65
CA ALA A 76 -6.24 13.77 5.09
C ALA A 76 -7.30 13.57 6.19
N ASN A 77 -8.24 12.64 5.98
CA ASN A 77 -9.27 12.36 6.98
C ASN A 77 -9.84 10.93 6.85
N PRO A 78 -9.27 9.94 7.57
CA PRO A 78 -9.67 8.54 7.41
C PRO A 78 -11.08 8.26 7.93
N ARG A 79 -11.66 9.14 8.76
CA ARG A 79 -13.03 9.02 9.27
C ARG A 79 -14.07 9.54 8.28
N ARG A 80 -13.77 10.63 7.59
CA ARG A 80 -14.62 11.15 6.50
C ARG A 80 -14.62 10.18 5.33
N PHE A 81 -13.46 9.62 5.00
CA PHE A 81 -13.25 8.76 3.84
C PHE A 81 -13.14 7.27 4.20
N ARG A 82 -13.97 6.78 5.14
CA ARG A 82 -13.91 5.37 5.63
C ARG A 82 -14.14 4.34 4.52
N ALA A 83 -15.07 4.61 3.62
CA ALA A 83 -15.32 3.72 2.47
C ALA A 83 -14.09 3.66 1.55
N LEU A 84 -13.45 4.80 1.31
CA LEU A 84 -12.22 4.87 0.51
C LEU A 84 -11.04 4.18 1.21
N TYR A 85 -10.96 4.22 2.54
CA TYR A 85 -10.00 3.42 3.29
C TYR A 85 -10.21 1.93 3.01
N ALA A 86 -11.45 1.43 3.07
CA ALA A 86 -11.73 0.04 2.73
C ALA A 86 -11.32 -0.29 1.29
N VAL A 87 -11.53 0.62 0.33
CA VAL A 87 -11.03 0.49 -1.05
C VAL A 87 -9.51 0.40 -1.09
N VAL A 88 -8.78 1.22 -0.34
CA VAL A 88 -7.30 1.14 -0.23
C VAL A 88 -6.84 -0.24 0.26
N LEU A 89 -7.53 -0.83 1.24
CA LEU A 89 -7.22 -2.19 1.71
C LEU A 89 -7.50 -3.24 0.65
N VAL A 90 -8.62 -3.12 -0.08
CA VAL A 90 -8.96 -4.02 -1.19
C VAL A 90 -7.94 -3.91 -2.32
N GLN A 91 -7.54 -2.68 -2.68
CA GLN A 91 -6.45 -2.45 -3.62
C GLN A 91 -5.21 -3.23 -3.15
N GLN A 92 -4.70 -3.01 -1.95
CA GLN A 92 -3.51 -3.72 -1.48
C GLN A 92 -3.66 -5.25 -1.47
N ALA A 93 -4.85 -5.77 -1.14
CA ALA A 93 -5.13 -7.20 -1.20
C ALA A 93 -5.12 -7.76 -2.62
N VAL A 94 -5.60 -7.00 -3.62
CA VAL A 94 -5.52 -7.37 -5.04
C VAL A 94 -4.07 -7.44 -5.52
N GLY A 95 -3.23 -6.47 -5.12
CA GLY A 95 -1.79 -6.49 -5.41
C GLY A 95 -1.13 -7.75 -4.86
N LEU A 96 -1.27 -7.98 -3.55
CA LEU A 96 -0.73 -9.15 -2.87
C LEU A 96 -1.17 -10.48 -3.50
N ALA A 97 -2.47 -10.62 -3.78
CA ALA A 97 -3.02 -11.84 -4.36
C ALA A 97 -2.52 -12.05 -5.81
N GLY A 98 -2.49 -10.98 -6.61
CA GLY A 98 -2.00 -11.01 -7.98
C GLY A 98 -0.52 -11.39 -8.05
N GLU A 99 0.32 -10.78 -7.21
CA GLU A 99 1.75 -11.07 -7.16
C GLU A 99 2.04 -12.49 -6.65
N SER A 100 1.31 -12.94 -5.64
CA SER A 100 1.39 -14.32 -5.15
C SER A 100 1.01 -15.31 -6.23
N TRP A 101 -0.05 -15.03 -6.99
CA TRP A 101 -0.44 -15.85 -8.13
C TRP A 101 0.64 -15.89 -9.22
N ILE A 102 1.21 -14.72 -9.59
CA ILE A 102 2.29 -14.63 -10.56
C ILE A 102 3.48 -15.49 -10.11
N LEU A 103 3.93 -15.37 -8.85
CA LEU A 103 5.04 -16.16 -8.31
C LEU A 103 4.77 -17.67 -8.38
N LEU A 104 3.57 -18.11 -8.01
CA LEU A 104 3.19 -19.53 -8.04
C LEU A 104 3.06 -20.09 -9.46
N SER A 105 2.75 -19.23 -10.43
CA SER A 105 2.63 -19.61 -11.85
C SER A 105 3.94 -19.50 -12.62
N LEU A 106 5.01 -18.99 -12.01
CA LEU A 106 6.25 -18.68 -12.69
C LEU A 106 7.05 -19.96 -13.00
N PRO A 107 7.47 -20.19 -14.26
CA PRO A 107 8.32 -21.32 -14.62
C PRO A 107 9.69 -21.26 -13.92
N ALA A 108 10.34 -22.42 -13.81
CA ALA A 108 11.73 -22.48 -13.36
C ALA A 108 12.65 -21.72 -14.34
N GLY A 109 13.75 -21.16 -13.82
CA GLY A 109 14.74 -20.38 -14.60
C GLY A 109 14.66 -18.87 -14.43
N HIS A 110 13.60 -18.36 -13.78
CA HIS A 110 13.34 -16.92 -13.62
C HIS A 110 13.67 -16.39 -12.21
N ALA A 111 14.86 -16.72 -11.69
CA ALA A 111 15.21 -16.46 -10.29
C ALA A 111 15.25 -14.94 -9.95
N ALA A 112 15.71 -14.11 -10.90
CA ALA A 112 15.76 -12.66 -10.71
C ALA A 112 14.35 -12.06 -10.63
N LEU A 113 13.47 -12.48 -11.55
CA LEU A 113 12.07 -12.08 -11.55
C LEU A 113 11.32 -12.56 -10.29
N ALA A 114 11.51 -13.82 -9.89
CA ALA A 114 10.94 -14.36 -8.66
C ALA A 114 11.36 -13.55 -7.43
N ALA A 115 12.65 -13.20 -7.31
CA ALA A 115 13.14 -12.39 -6.20
C ALA A 115 12.53 -10.98 -6.19
N SER A 116 12.26 -10.39 -7.36
CA SER A 116 11.53 -9.13 -7.46
C SER A 116 10.09 -9.25 -6.99
N ILE A 117 9.36 -10.29 -7.44
CA ILE A 117 7.98 -10.53 -7.02
C ILE A 117 7.88 -10.75 -5.51
N VAL A 118 8.80 -11.54 -4.92
CA VAL A 118 8.84 -11.76 -3.47
C VAL A 118 9.02 -10.46 -2.68
N ARG A 119 9.83 -9.51 -3.18
CA ARG A 119 9.97 -8.19 -2.55
C ARG A 119 8.65 -7.43 -2.57
N PHE A 120 7.93 -7.42 -3.69
CA PHE A 120 6.62 -6.78 -3.77
C PHE A 120 5.61 -7.43 -2.83
N ILE A 121 5.51 -8.77 -2.81
CA ILE A 121 4.65 -9.52 -1.88
C ILE A 121 4.95 -9.13 -0.43
N ALA A 122 6.22 -9.04 -0.05
CA ALA A 122 6.61 -8.66 1.31
C ALA A 122 6.16 -7.23 1.66
N PHE A 123 6.35 -6.27 0.74
CA PHE A 123 5.88 -4.89 0.91
C PHE A 123 4.36 -4.82 1.02
N ASP A 124 3.65 -5.48 0.12
CA ASP A 124 2.20 -5.49 0.05
C ASP A 124 1.56 -6.14 1.29
N ALA A 125 2.11 -7.27 1.73
CA ALA A 125 1.65 -7.94 2.95
C ALA A 125 1.88 -7.08 4.20
N ALA A 126 3.08 -6.51 4.36
CA ALA A 126 3.39 -5.64 5.50
C ALA A 126 2.52 -4.38 5.51
N GLY A 127 2.35 -3.74 4.35
CA GLY A 127 1.49 -2.57 4.18
C GLY A 127 0.02 -2.88 4.48
N LEU A 128 -0.50 -3.99 3.97
CA LEU A 128 -1.87 -4.43 4.22
C LEU A 128 -2.13 -4.67 5.70
N VAL A 129 -1.24 -5.41 6.38
CA VAL A 129 -1.37 -5.70 7.82
C VAL A 129 -1.36 -4.40 8.63
N LEU A 130 -0.41 -3.50 8.35
CA LEU A 130 -0.28 -2.22 9.05
C LEU A 130 -1.54 -1.35 8.89
N MET A 131 -2.01 -1.17 7.66
CA MET A 131 -3.19 -0.35 7.39
C MET A 131 -4.48 -1.00 7.91
N ALA A 132 -4.63 -2.32 7.78
CA ALA A 132 -5.80 -3.04 8.28
C ALA A 132 -5.90 -2.95 9.81
N ALA A 133 -4.78 -3.12 10.53
CA ALA A 133 -4.73 -2.94 11.98
C ALA A 133 -5.13 -1.53 12.39
N ALA A 134 -4.62 -0.51 11.69
CA ALA A 134 -4.95 0.89 11.97
C ALA A 134 -6.43 1.21 11.65
N PHE A 135 -6.98 0.65 10.58
CA PHE A 135 -8.41 0.77 10.23
C PHE A 135 -9.31 0.10 11.27
N ALA A 136 -8.95 -1.10 11.72
CA ALA A 136 -9.68 -1.83 12.76
C ALA A 136 -9.69 -1.04 14.08
N TRP A 137 -8.54 -0.51 14.51
CA TRP A 137 -8.45 0.33 15.69
C TRP A 137 -9.29 1.61 15.55
N LEU A 138 -9.22 2.28 14.39
CA LEU A 138 -10.06 3.45 14.10
C LEU A 138 -11.57 3.13 14.24
N ALA A 139 -12.00 1.99 13.71
CA ALA A 139 -13.39 1.54 13.80
C ALA A 139 -13.81 1.20 15.23
N LEU A 140 -12.95 0.50 15.99
CA LEU A 140 -13.20 0.17 17.39
C LEU A 140 -13.28 1.43 18.25
N ALA A 141 -12.34 2.36 18.11
CA ALA A 141 -12.32 3.62 18.86
C ALA A 141 -13.56 4.48 18.58
N ASP A 142 -14.08 4.46 17.35
CA ASP A 142 -15.31 5.17 17.00
C ASP A 142 -16.58 4.50 17.55
N ARG A 143 -16.60 3.17 17.68
CA ARG A 143 -17.72 2.42 18.28
C ARG A 143 -17.85 2.70 19.79
N HIS A 144 -16.73 2.68 20.52
CA HIS A 144 -16.72 2.94 21.97
C HIS A 144 -17.12 4.38 22.33
N ALA A 145 -17.04 5.32 21.39
CA ALA A 145 -17.37 6.72 21.62
C ALA A 145 -18.83 7.09 21.29
N ARG A 146 -19.65 6.16 20.79
CA ARG A 146 -21.09 6.39 20.58
C ARG A 146 -21.83 6.06 21.89
N PRO A 147 -22.61 6.98 22.49
CA PRO A 147 -23.53 6.61 23.55
C PRO A 147 -24.53 5.59 23.01
N ARG A 148 -24.81 4.54 23.80
CA ARG A 148 -25.83 3.54 23.48
C ARG A 148 -27.22 4.15 23.52
#